data_AF-A0A968THS0-F1
#
_entry.id   AF-A0A968THS0-F1
#
_cell.length_a   1.000
_cell.length_b   1.000
_cell.length_c   1.000
_cell.angle_alpha   90.00
_cell.angle_beta   90.00
_cell.angle_gamma   90.00
#
_symmetry.space_group_name_H-M   'P 1'
#
loop_
_entity.id
_entity.type
_entity.pdbx_description
1 polymer ?
#
loop_
_entity_poly.entity_id
_entity_poly.type
_entity_poly.pdbx_seq_one_letter_code
_entity_poly.pdbx_strand_id
1 'polypeptide(L)' 'MSLIPTSGSFLTADTEIWHNLKLAIANSTGYQRWELESLQRDNYFQNLNLEQKVQRYLRETLETLAY' A
#
# COMPACT_ATOMS: atom_id res chain seq x y z
N MET A 1 -35.45 3.83 -20.04
CA MET A 1 -34.01 3.68 -20.38
C MET A 1 -33.22 3.77 -19.08
N SER A 2 -32.68 2.65 -18.60
CA SER A 2 -31.82 2.64 -17.41
C SER A 2 -30.39 2.42 -17.86
N LEU A 3 -29.51 3.35 -17.51
CA LEU A 3 -28.08 3.31 -17.83
C LEU A 3 -27.42 2.32 -16.87
N ILE A 4 -27.11 1.11 -17.36
CA ILE A 4 -26.18 0.21 -16.68
C ILE A 4 -24.80 0.87 -16.65
N PRO A 5 -24.21 1.16 -15.47
CA PRO A 5 -22.85 1.65 -15.41
C PRO A 5 -21.92 0.56 -15.91
N THR A 6 -21.32 0.81 -17.06
CA THR A 6 -20.33 -0.01 -17.73
C THR A 6 -19.21 -0.38 -16.76
N SER A 7 -18.92 -1.67 -16.60
CA SER A 7 -17.97 -2.27 -15.65
C SER A 7 -16.54 -1.67 -15.67
N GLY A 8 -16.19 -0.85 -16.67
CA GLY A 8 -14.92 -0.12 -16.74
C GLY A 8 -14.76 1.00 -15.71
N SER A 9 -15.85 1.61 -15.22
CA SER A 9 -15.76 2.74 -14.26
C SER A 9 -15.41 2.29 -12.83
N PHE A 10 -15.71 1.05 -12.47
CA PHE A 10 -15.40 0.51 -11.14
C PHE A 10 -13.93 0.16 -10.99
N LEU A 11 -13.30 -0.37 -12.06
CA LEU A 11 -11.86 -0.68 -12.09
C LEU A 11 -10.99 0.57 -11.97
N THR A 12 -11.38 1.68 -12.61
CA THR A 12 -10.66 2.96 -12.51
C THR A 12 -10.81 3.57 -11.12
N ALA A 13 -12.01 3.51 -10.54
CA ALA A 13 -12.25 3.97 -9.18
C ALA A 13 -11.47 3.14 -8.15
N ASP A 14 -11.46 1.82 -8.27
CA ASP A 14 -10.69 0.92 -7.40
C ASP A 14 -9.18 1.18 -7.49
N THR A 15 -8.67 1.40 -8.70
CA THR A 15 -7.26 1.77 -8.94
C THR A 15 -6.91 3.10 -8.28
N GLU A 16 -7.78 4.10 -8.38
CA GLU A 16 -7.59 5.41 -7.75
C GLU A 16 -7.65 5.32 -6.22
N ILE A 17 -8.62 4.56 -5.69
CA ILE A 17 -8.72 4.30 -4.25
C ILE A 17 -7.46 3.61 -3.74
N TRP A 18 -6.99 2.56 -4.43
CA TRP A 18 -5.76 1.86 -4.08
C TRP A 18 -4.54 2.78 -4.13
N HIS A 19 -4.45 3.64 -5.15
CA HIS A 19 -3.38 4.62 -5.26
C HIS A 19 -3.37 5.58 -4.07
N ASN A 20 -4.51 6.18 -3.74
CA ASN A 20 -4.64 7.10 -2.61
C ASN A 20 -4.34 6.42 -1.27
N LEU A 21 -4.79 5.17 -1.08
CA LEU A 21 -4.50 4.40 0.13
C LEU A 21 -2.99 4.17 0.30
N LYS A 22 -2.29 3.78 -0.76
CA LYS A 22 -0.82 3.62 -0.73
C LYS A 22 -0.13 4.90 -0.29
N LEU A 23 -0.55 6.06 -0.82
CA LEU A 23 0.00 7.36 -0.44
C LEU A 23 -0.30 7.72 1.01
N ALA A 24 -1.52 7.50 1.48
CA ALA A 24 -1.92 7.76 2.86
C ALA A 24 -1.10 6.92 3.86
N ILE A 25 -0.87 5.63 3.54
CA ILE A 25 0.01 4.76 4.32
C ILE A 25 1.45 5.28 4.28
N ALA A 26 1.97 5.61 3.10
CA ALA A 26 3.34 6.11 2.94
C ALA A 26 3.60 7.39 3.76
N ASN A 27 2.59 8.24 3.87
CA ASN A 27 2.65 9.48 4.62
C ASN A 27 2.36 9.31 6.12
N SER A 28 2.04 8.10 6.57
CA SER A 28 1.80 7.82 7.98
C SER A 28 3.12 7.65 8.74
N THR A 29 3.17 8.17 9.96
CA THR A 29 4.38 8.10 10.80
C THR A 29 4.79 6.67 11.14
N GLY A 30 3.82 5.74 11.24
CA GLY A 30 4.10 4.32 11.47
C GLY A 30 4.87 3.70 10.32
N TYR A 31 4.42 3.93 9.09
CA TYR A 31 5.10 3.46 7.89
C TYR A 31 6.50 4.09 7.74
N GLN A 32 6.64 5.40 7.93
CA GLN A 32 7.94 6.07 7.78
C GLN A 32 9.00 5.53 8.74
N ARG A 33 8.61 5.25 10.00
CA ARG A 33 9.52 4.65 10.99
C ARG A 33 9.90 3.23 10.60
N TRP A 34 8.90 2.41 10.24
CA TRP A 34 9.13 1.04 9.78
C TRP A 34 9.97 1.00 8.49
N GLU A 35 9.82 1.96 7.60
CA GLU A 35 10.63 2.08 6.38
C GLU A 35 12.10 2.28 6.73
N LEU A 36 12.42 3.23 7.63
CA LEU A 36 13.80 3.46 8.09
C LEU A 36 14.42 2.21 8.74
N GLU A 37 13.65 1.48 9.55
CA GLU A 37 14.10 0.23 10.16
C GLU A 37 14.33 -0.86 9.11
N SER A 38 13.46 -0.95 8.11
CA SER A 38 13.55 -1.92 7.01
C SER A 38 14.73 -1.63 6.08
N LEU A 39 15.01 -0.37 5.77
CA LEU A 39 16.16 0.07 4.97
C LEU A 39 17.50 -0.27 5.65
N GLN A 40 17.54 -0.27 6.98
CA GLN A 40 18.73 -0.67 7.76
C GLN A 40 18.89 -2.20 7.82
N ARG A 41 17.77 -2.94 7.87
CA ARG A 41 17.78 -4.41 7.97
C ARG A 41 18.05 -5.10 6.63
N ASP A 42 17.60 -4.49 5.53
CA ASP A 42 17.56 -5.12 4.21
C ASP A 42 17.94 -4.12 3.10
N ASN A 43 19.11 -4.32 2.49
CA ASN A 43 19.59 -3.44 1.41
C ASN A 43 18.76 -3.57 0.11
N TYR A 44 18.06 -4.69 -0.09
CA TYR A 44 17.20 -4.88 -1.26
C TYR A 44 15.92 -4.05 -1.16
N PHE A 45 15.49 -3.73 0.06
CA PHE A 45 14.33 -2.88 0.34
C PHE A 45 14.45 -1.46 -0.27
N GLN A 46 15.67 -0.94 -0.44
CA GLN A 46 15.93 0.32 -1.16
C GLN A 46 15.48 0.27 -2.63
N ASN A 47 15.55 -0.90 -3.27
CA ASN A 47 15.21 -1.10 -4.68
C ASN A 47 13.71 -1.38 -4.89
N LEU A 48 12.91 -1.47 -3.82
CA LEU A 48 11.49 -1.74 -3.93
C LEU A 48 10.70 -0.48 -4.26
N ASN A 49 9.73 -0.64 -5.16
CA ASN A 49 8.76 0.39 -5.47
C ASN A 49 7.77 0.58 -4.31
N LEU A 50 7.10 1.74 -4.27
CA LEU A 50 6.16 2.09 -3.21
C LEU A 50 5.11 0.99 -2.94
N GLU A 51 4.56 0.39 -3.99
CA GLU A 51 3.58 -0.69 -3.83
C GLU A 51 4.15 -1.90 -3.09
N GLN A 52 5.36 -2.35 -3.44
CA GLN A 52 6.01 -3.49 -2.80
C GLN A 52 6.34 -3.18 -1.33
N LYS A 53 6.78 -1.95 -1.05
CA LYS A 53 7.04 -1.51 0.32
C LYS A 53 5.76 -1.45 1.16
N VAL A 54 4.67 -0.89 0.62
CA VAL A 54 3.36 -0.84 1.30
C VAL A 54 2.80 -2.25 1.53
N GLN A 55 2.90 -3.15 0.55
CA GLN A 55 2.46 -4.55 0.73
C GLN A 55 3.24 -5.26 1.84
N ARG A 56 4.56 -5.05 1.90
CA ARG A 56 5.40 -5.64 2.95
C ARG A 56 5.06 -5.07 4.33
N TYR A 57 4.89 -3.74 4.44
CA TYR A 57 4.46 -3.09 5.68
C TYR A 57 3.14 -3.65 6.19
N LEU A 58 2.13 -3.74 5.31
CA LEU A 58 0.82 -4.28 5.65
C LEU A 58 0.92 -5.73 6.10
N ARG A 59 1.70 -6.56 5.40
CA ARG A 59 1.91 -7.96 5.78
C ARG A 59 2.51 -8.06 7.19
N GLU A 60 3.62 -7.39 7.47
CA GLU A 60 4.29 -7.47 8.78
C GLU A 60 3.41 -6.90 9.91
N THR A 61 2.67 -5.83 9.62
CA THR A 61 1.72 -5.23 10.60
C THR A 61 0.57 -6.19 10.91
N LEU A 62 0.05 -6.89 9.90
CA LEU A 62 -1.03 -7.88 10.07
C LEU A 62 -0.53 -9.13 10.80
N GLU A 63 0.69 -9.60 10.52
CA GLU A 63 1.31 -10.72 11.24
C GLU A 63 1.51 -10.41 12.73
N THR A 64 1.83 -9.14 13.06
CA THR A 64 1.99 -8.69 14.46
C THR A 64 0.65 -8.65 15.22
N LEU A 65 -0.48 -8.48 14.52
CA LEU A 65 -1.83 -8.46 15.12
C LEU A 65 -2.50 -9.84 15.19
N ALA A 66 -1.92 -10.86 14.55
CA ALA A 66 -2.46 -12.22 14.51
C ALA A 66 -1.92 -13.13 15.64
N TYR A 67 -1.10 -12.59 16.53
CA TYR A 67 -0.60 -13.25 17.75
C TYR A 67 -1.41 -12.82 18.97
#